data_AF-A0A0V8ELG1-F1
#
_entry.id   AF-A0A0V8ELG1-F1
#
_cell.length_a   1.000
_cell.length_b   1.000
_cell.length_c   1.000
_cell.angle_alpha   90.00
_cell.angle_beta   90.00
_cell.angle_gamma   90.00
#
_symmetry.space_group_name_H-M   'P 1'
#
loop_
_entity.id
_entity.type
_entity.pdbx_description
1 polymer ?
#
loop_
_entity_poly.entity_id
_entity_poly.type
_entity_poly.pdbx_seq_one_letter_code
_entity_poly.pdbx_strand_id
1 'polypeptide(L)'
;MTEIDKILPKKQEKQQAFILDHGKIEEGKLKYADDQTSYGWNIKRYNRLKEGAFVLNRHPSKLSKDKKFEIYAGGYVEQISKPDEDGNVRALITHSFNIEPPIKQGDDFIESFKWSSKKKKSNNWANFWNQYGMNEIKIDEFEKLVNAVQCVPAESIASEDEKISEEEIKTFVEKGFTVSYEEDNTTHSKRKKQLNLLQNKLTLKVFKSKDKK
;
A
#
# COMPACT_ATOMS: atom_id res chain seq x y z
N MET A 1 -10.18 17.83 11.92
CA MET A 1 -10.28 16.52 11.25
C MET A 1 -9.84 16.75 9.82
N THR A 2 -8.69 16.19 9.44
CA THR A 2 -8.12 16.37 8.10
C THR A 2 -8.73 15.34 7.13
N GLU A 3 -8.51 15.50 5.82
CA GLU A 3 -9.03 14.53 4.84
C GLU A 3 -8.47 13.12 5.10
N ILE A 4 -7.20 13.02 5.51
CA ILE A 4 -6.58 11.74 5.84
C ILE A 4 -7.22 11.04 7.04
N ASP A 5 -7.77 11.78 8.02
CA ASP A 5 -8.48 11.21 9.18
C ASP A 5 -9.78 10.50 8.77
N LYS A 6 -10.33 10.80 7.59
CA LYS A 6 -11.50 10.10 7.03
C LYS A 6 -11.13 8.82 6.29
N ILE A 7 -9.88 8.71 5.85
CA ILE A 7 -9.37 7.61 5.04
C ILE A 7 -8.75 6.54 5.93
N LEU A 8 -7.83 6.95 6.82
CA LEU A 8 -7.07 6.02 7.64
C LEU A 8 -7.84 5.62 8.91
N PRO A 9 -7.58 4.41 9.43
CA PRO A 9 -8.04 4.02 10.75
C PRO A 9 -7.56 4.99 11.85
N LYS A 10 -8.23 4.96 13.00
CA LYS A 10 -7.80 5.77 14.15
C LYS A 10 -6.39 5.38 14.59
N LYS A 11 -5.57 6.39 14.84
CA LYS A 11 -4.21 6.24 15.36
C LYS A 11 -4.18 5.47 16.67
N GLN A 12 -3.20 4.60 16.79
CA GLN A 12 -2.91 3.86 18.02
C GLN A 12 -1.88 4.61 18.88
N GLU A 13 -1.80 4.30 20.18
CA GLU A 13 -0.86 4.96 21.12
C GLU A 13 0.62 4.84 20.69
N LYS A 14 0.98 3.72 20.06
CA LYS A 14 2.33 3.45 19.53
C LYS A 14 2.34 3.35 18.01
N GLN A 15 1.61 4.25 17.35
CA GLN A 15 1.49 4.28 15.90
C GLN A 15 2.87 4.35 15.22
N GLN A 16 3.18 3.36 14.40
CA GLN A 16 4.36 3.38 13.54
C GLN A 16 4.04 4.04 12.20
N ALA A 17 5.03 4.70 11.63
CA ALA A 17 4.96 5.29 10.30
C ALA A 17 6.20 4.96 9.47
N PHE A 18 6.00 4.63 8.20
CA PHE A 18 7.09 4.30 7.28
C PHE A 18 6.90 4.94 5.91
N ILE A 19 8.00 5.12 5.19
CA ILE A 19 8.03 5.38 3.74
C ILE A 19 8.66 4.16 3.06
N LEU A 20 7.88 3.51 2.20
CA LEU A 20 8.21 2.26 1.53
C LEU A 20 8.61 2.53 0.08
N ASP A 21 9.71 1.93 -0.35
CA ASP A 21 10.22 2.04 -1.72
C ASP A 21 9.56 1.01 -2.63
N HIS A 22 8.72 1.49 -3.54
CA HIS A 22 8.02 0.68 -4.54
C HIS A 22 8.65 0.79 -5.93
N GLY A 23 8.13 0.00 -6.87
CA GLY A 23 8.48 0.05 -8.29
C GLY A 23 9.74 -0.71 -8.70
N LYS A 24 10.46 -1.38 -7.79
CA LYS A 24 11.67 -2.13 -8.18
C LYS A 24 11.26 -3.22 -9.17
N ILE A 25 11.81 -3.19 -10.38
CA ILE A 25 11.63 -4.24 -11.39
C ILE A 25 12.79 -5.23 -11.25
N GLU A 26 12.49 -6.50 -11.01
CA GLU A 26 13.44 -7.61 -11.08
C GLU A 26 13.02 -8.51 -12.26
N GLU A 27 13.95 -8.76 -13.20
CA GLU A 27 13.72 -9.63 -14.38
C GLU A 27 12.49 -9.24 -15.24
N GLY A 28 12.23 -7.94 -15.39
CA GLY A 28 11.12 -7.44 -16.20
C GLY A 28 9.74 -7.53 -15.54
N LYS A 29 9.67 -7.95 -14.27
CA LYS A 29 8.45 -7.94 -13.45
C LYS A 29 8.62 -7.01 -12.26
N LEU A 30 7.52 -6.39 -11.81
CA LEU A 30 7.54 -5.68 -10.54
C LEU A 30 7.89 -6.69 -9.44
N LYS A 31 8.87 -6.32 -8.61
CA LYS A 31 9.25 -7.07 -7.42
C LYS A 31 8.09 -7.18 -6.41
N TYR A 32 7.14 -6.24 -6.48
CA TYR A 32 5.92 -6.21 -5.69
C TYR A 32 4.73 -6.47 -6.61
N ALA A 33 3.75 -7.26 -6.18
CA ALA A 33 2.63 -7.67 -7.04
C ALA A 33 1.73 -6.49 -7.44
N ASP A 34 1.65 -5.45 -6.61
CA ASP A 34 1.25 -4.11 -6.99
C ASP A 34 2.01 -3.08 -6.13
N ASP A 35 2.01 -1.81 -6.51
CA ASP A 35 2.81 -0.76 -5.89
C ASP A 35 2.05 0.11 -4.86
N GLN A 36 0.78 -0.19 -4.59
CA GLN A 36 -0.09 0.55 -3.66
C GLN A 36 -0.69 -0.30 -2.54
N THR A 37 -1.10 -1.54 -2.82
CA THR A 37 -1.84 -2.40 -1.90
C THR A 37 -0.99 -3.49 -1.27
N SER A 38 0.28 -3.61 -1.65
CA SER A 38 1.15 -4.61 -1.05
C SER A 38 2.63 -4.25 -1.03
N TYR A 39 3.34 -4.75 -0.02
CA TYR A 39 4.78 -4.53 0.12
C TYR A 39 5.51 -5.78 0.60
N GLY A 40 6.51 -6.23 -0.15
CA GLY A 40 7.26 -7.46 0.15
C GLY A 40 8.65 -7.19 0.73
N TRP A 41 9.12 -8.00 1.66
CA TRP A 41 10.50 -7.96 2.12
C TRP A 41 10.97 -9.28 2.69
N ASN A 42 12.27 -9.37 2.94
CA ASN A 42 12.85 -10.50 3.66
C ASN A 42 13.15 -10.12 5.11
N ILE A 43 12.58 -10.85 6.06
CA ILE A 43 12.70 -10.57 7.51
C ILE A 43 14.13 -10.68 8.03
N LYS A 44 15.00 -11.42 7.33
CA LYS A 44 16.43 -11.55 7.71
C LYS A 44 17.22 -10.28 7.41
N ARG A 45 16.71 -9.37 6.57
CA ARG A 45 17.39 -8.13 6.19
C ARG A 45 16.95 -6.95 7.04
N TYR A 46 15.64 -6.68 7.08
CA TYR A 46 15.09 -5.54 7.82
C TYR A 46 13.63 -5.81 8.22
N ASN A 47 13.40 -6.15 9.49
CA ASN A 47 12.08 -6.57 9.99
C ASN A 47 11.55 -5.61 11.06
N ARG A 48 11.19 -4.39 10.67
CA ARG A 48 10.70 -3.35 11.59
C ARG A 48 9.25 -2.93 11.36
N LEU A 49 8.72 -3.19 10.16
CA LEU A 49 7.33 -2.94 9.82
C LEU A 49 6.44 -3.94 10.58
N LYS A 50 5.33 -3.46 11.13
CA LYS A 50 4.35 -4.28 11.84
C LYS A 50 2.95 -3.96 11.33
N GLU A 51 2.04 -4.91 11.55
CA GLU A 51 0.61 -4.69 11.39
C GLU A 51 0.17 -3.47 12.23
N GLY A 52 -0.73 -2.67 11.66
CA GLY A 52 -1.16 -1.41 12.23
C GLY A 52 -0.36 -0.19 11.79
N ALA A 53 0.76 -0.33 11.09
CA ALA A 53 1.57 0.80 10.67
C ALA A 53 0.91 1.65 9.58
N PHE A 54 1.16 2.96 9.61
CA PHE A 54 0.84 3.87 8.51
C PHE A 54 2.01 3.91 7.54
N VAL A 55 1.73 3.93 6.25
CA VAL A 55 2.77 3.88 5.22
C VAL A 55 2.53 4.92 4.14
N LEU A 56 3.63 5.45 3.61
CA LEU A 56 3.66 6.19 2.35
C LEU A 56 4.49 5.40 1.34
N ASN A 57 4.12 5.48 0.07
CA ASN A 57 4.78 4.78 -1.01
C ASN A 57 5.59 5.78 -1.83
N ARG A 58 6.81 5.37 -2.15
CA ARG A 58 7.80 6.19 -2.82
C ARG A 58 8.36 5.47 -4.02
N HIS A 59 8.46 6.16 -5.16
CA HIS A 59 9.33 5.74 -6.25
C HIS A 59 10.74 6.26 -5.97
N PRO A 60 11.74 5.38 -5.78
CA PRO A 60 13.12 5.82 -5.60
C PRO A 60 13.67 6.49 -6.86
N SER A 61 14.59 7.43 -6.66
CA SER A 61 15.30 8.15 -7.73
C SER A 61 15.92 7.23 -8.79
N LYS A 62 16.27 5.98 -8.47
CA LYS A 62 16.86 5.05 -9.46
C LYS A 62 15.86 4.58 -10.52
N LEU A 63 14.57 4.67 -10.24
CA LEU A 63 13.51 4.15 -11.10
C LEU A 63 12.85 5.24 -11.95
N SER A 64 12.96 6.50 -11.54
CA SER A 64 12.37 7.60 -12.28
C SER A 64 13.27 8.04 -13.45
N LYS A 65 12.66 8.50 -14.55
CA LYS A 65 13.38 9.00 -15.74
C LYS A 65 14.26 10.21 -15.44
N ASP A 66 13.83 11.07 -14.53
CA ASP A 66 14.50 12.30 -14.11
C ASP A 66 15.44 12.13 -12.91
N LYS A 67 15.65 10.89 -12.46
CA LYS A 67 16.50 10.54 -11.31
C LYS A 67 16.11 11.22 -10.00
N LYS A 68 14.82 11.48 -9.81
CA LYS A 68 14.22 12.14 -8.65
C LYS A 68 13.22 11.19 -7.99
N PHE A 69 13.21 11.13 -6.66
CA PHE A 69 12.17 10.37 -6.00
C PHE A 69 10.86 11.16 -5.96
N GLU A 70 9.75 10.45 -5.80
CA GLU A 70 8.45 11.02 -5.50
C GLU A 70 7.72 10.14 -4.49
N ILE A 71 6.93 10.76 -3.62
CA ILE A 71 6.00 10.08 -2.71
C ILE A 71 4.61 10.31 -3.28
N TYR A 72 3.92 9.23 -3.63
CA TYR A 72 2.75 9.30 -4.53
C TYR A 72 1.50 8.64 -3.95
N ALA A 73 1.64 7.79 -2.95
CA ALA A 73 0.52 7.10 -2.33
C ALA A 73 0.82 6.77 -0.86
N GLY A 74 -0.13 6.16 -0.18
CA GLY A 74 0.04 5.60 1.15
C GLY A 74 -1.13 4.74 1.56
N GLY A 75 -1.12 4.27 2.81
CA GLY A 75 -2.19 3.44 3.35
C GLY A 75 -1.89 2.91 4.76
N TYR A 76 -2.57 1.83 5.10
CA TYR A 76 -2.52 1.15 6.39
C TYR A 76 -2.09 -0.30 6.23
N VAL A 77 -1.09 -0.75 7.00
CA VAL A 77 -0.68 -2.17 7.00
C VAL A 77 -1.69 -2.98 7.82
N GLU A 78 -2.59 -3.66 7.12
CA GLU A 78 -3.62 -4.49 7.74
C GLU A 78 -3.05 -5.79 8.29
N GLN A 79 -2.27 -6.47 7.45
CA GLN A 79 -1.78 -7.81 7.74
C GLN A 79 -0.39 -8.02 7.14
N ILE A 80 0.42 -8.85 7.78
CA ILE A 80 1.68 -9.35 7.25
C ILE A 80 1.61 -10.87 7.14
N SER A 81 1.96 -11.42 5.98
CA SER A 81 1.99 -12.87 5.77
C SER A 81 2.98 -13.56 6.72
N LYS A 82 2.77 -14.86 6.95
CA LYS A 82 3.82 -15.68 7.56
C LYS A 82 5.06 -15.70 6.64
N PRO A 83 6.27 -15.80 7.21
CA PRO A 83 7.47 -15.96 6.41
C PRO A 83 7.45 -17.28 5.65
N ASP A 84 7.86 -17.24 4.38
CA ASP A 84 8.19 -18.43 3.61
C ASP A 84 9.52 -19.07 4.11
N GLU A 85 9.94 -20.17 3.47
CA GLU A 85 11.17 -20.89 3.82
C GLU A 85 12.44 -20.00 3.76
N ASP A 86 12.43 -19.02 2.85
CA ASP A 86 13.52 -18.07 2.66
C ASP A 86 13.43 -16.86 3.61
N GLY A 87 12.31 -16.71 4.32
CA GLY A 87 12.02 -15.60 5.23
C GLY A 87 11.43 -14.38 4.51
N ASN A 88 10.86 -14.52 3.32
CA ASN A 88 10.11 -13.46 2.67
C ASN A 88 8.70 -13.38 3.24
N VAL A 89 8.22 -12.15 3.39
CA VAL A 89 6.87 -11.81 3.84
C VAL A 89 6.29 -10.74 2.93
N ARG A 90 4.96 -10.64 2.90
CA ARG A 90 4.20 -9.62 2.18
C ARG A 90 3.22 -8.95 3.14
N ALA A 91 3.26 -7.62 3.20
CA ALA A 91 2.23 -6.81 3.84
C ALA A 91 1.08 -6.57 2.86
N LEU A 92 -0.14 -6.68 3.37
CA LEU A 92 -1.37 -6.16 2.76
C LEU A 92 -1.59 -4.73 3.25
N ILE A 93 -1.68 -3.79 2.32
CA ILE A 93 -1.94 -2.38 2.57
C ILE A 93 -3.39 -2.08 2.19
N THR A 94 -4.20 -1.69 3.18
CA THR A 94 -5.60 -1.28 3.02
C THR A 94 -5.71 0.24 3.21
N HIS A 95 -6.93 0.77 3.04
CA HIS A 95 -7.21 2.21 3.17
C HIS A 95 -6.25 3.06 2.32
N SER A 96 -5.90 2.53 1.14
CA SER A 96 -4.92 3.15 0.27
C SER A 96 -5.42 4.48 -0.26
N PHE A 97 -4.50 5.41 -0.45
CA PHE A 97 -4.78 6.74 -0.99
C PHE A 97 -3.67 7.20 -1.92
N ASN A 98 -4.03 8.02 -2.90
CA ASN A 98 -3.13 8.74 -3.78
C ASN A 98 -2.84 10.13 -3.21
N ILE A 99 -1.64 10.63 -3.50
CA ILE A 99 -1.22 12.00 -3.21
C ILE A 99 -1.23 12.77 -4.53
N GLU A 100 -2.05 13.81 -4.62
CA GLU A 100 -2.27 14.56 -5.86
C GLU A 100 -2.03 16.06 -5.66
N PRO A 101 -1.01 16.67 -6.30
CA PRO A 101 0.08 16.01 -7.03
C PRO A 101 1.06 15.28 -6.08
N PRO A 102 1.81 14.27 -6.57
CA PRO A 102 2.85 13.60 -5.77
C PRO A 102 3.88 14.58 -5.20
N ILE A 103 4.41 14.27 -4.01
CA ILE A 103 5.48 15.05 -3.40
C ILE A 103 6.79 14.68 -4.11
N LYS A 104 7.35 15.59 -4.90
CA LYS A 104 8.50 15.29 -5.76
C LYS A 104 9.78 15.91 -5.23
N GLN A 105 10.89 15.20 -5.41
CA GLN A 105 12.21 15.75 -5.11
C GLN A 105 12.49 17.02 -5.92
N GLY A 106 12.92 18.07 -5.23
CA GLY A 106 13.09 19.42 -5.79
C GLY A 106 11.90 20.35 -5.57
N ASP A 107 10.77 19.86 -5.06
CA ASP A 107 9.69 20.73 -4.62
C ASP A 107 10.08 21.44 -3.30
N ASP A 108 9.77 22.72 -3.19
CA ASP A 108 10.13 23.54 -2.02
C ASP A 108 9.66 22.93 -0.70
N PHE A 109 8.48 22.30 -0.71
CA PHE A 109 7.90 21.62 0.45
C PHE A 109 8.81 20.53 0.99
N ILE A 110 9.20 19.55 0.16
CA ILE A 110 10.02 18.42 0.62
C ILE A 110 11.48 18.81 0.83
N GLU A 111 11.97 19.81 0.08
CA GLU A 111 13.34 20.29 0.24
C GLU A 111 13.54 21.02 1.57
N SER A 112 12.55 21.80 2.00
CA SER A 112 12.53 22.53 3.28
C SER A 112 11.96 21.74 4.47
N PHE A 113 11.42 20.54 4.23
CA PHE A 113 10.83 19.71 5.28
C PHE A 113 11.84 19.37 6.39
N LYS A 114 11.47 19.66 7.64
CA LYS A 114 12.31 19.42 8.82
C LYS A 114 12.11 18.02 9.36
N TRP A 115 12.99 17.12 8.96
CA TRP A 115 13.07 15.76 9.49
C TRP A 115 13.69 15.76 10.90
N SER A 116 12.99 15.14 11.84
CA SER A 116 13.43 14.84 13.20
C SER A 116 13.79 13.36 13.41
N SER A 117 13.33 12.45 12.54
CA SER A 117 13.75 11.04 12.52
C SER A 117 15.12 10.84 11.89
N LYS A 118 15.50 11.71 10.96
CA LYS A 118 16.70 11.60 10.12
C LYS A 118 17.35 12.96 9.92
N LYS A 119 18.67 12.99 9.78
CA LYS A 119 19.42 14.19 9.39
C LYS A 119 19.61 14.20 7.88
N LYS A 120 18.86 15.06 7.19
CA LYS A 120 19.13 15.38 5.78
C LYS A 120 20.40 16.24 5.70
N LYS A 121 21.37 15.82 4.89
CA LYS A 121 22.55 16.66 4.59
C LYS A 121 22.10 17.83 3.73
N SER A 122 22.70 19.00 3.94
CA SER A 122 22.32 20.23 3.21
C SER A 122 22.22 19.96 1.72
N ASN A 123 21.04 20.22 1.14
CA ASN A 123 20.70 20.05 -0.27
C ASN A 123 21.05 18.69 -0.90
N ASN A 124 21.10 17.61 -0.10
CA ASN A 124 21.44 16.28 -0.63
C ASN A 124 20.64 15.16 0.04
N TRP A 125 20.02 14.33 -0.80
CA TRP A 125 19.27 13.13 -0.41
C TRP A 125 20.14 11.85 -0.39
N ALA A 126 21.42 11.97 -0.72
CA ALA A 126 22.38 10.87 -0.65
C ALA A 126 22.41 10.26 0.75
N ASN A 127 22.22 8.94 0.82
CA ASN A 127 22.16 8.15 2.05
C ASN A 127 21.03 8.54 3.03
N PHE A 128 20.08 9.39 2.62
CA PHE A 128 18.92 9.72 3.45
C PHE A 128 17.96 8.52 3.57
N TRP A 129 17.71 7.89 2.43
CA TRP A 129 16.89 6.69 2.31
C TRP A 129 17.71 5.44 2.64
N ASN A 130 17.06 4.48 3.31
CA ASN A 130 17.63 3.19 3.64
C ASN A 130 17.82 2.35 2.37
N GLN A 131 18.85 1.51 2.35
CA GLN A 131 19.17 0.63 1.23
C GLN A 131 18.16 -0.51 1.04
N TYR A 132 17.40 -0.84 2.08
CA TYR A 132 16.41 -1.94 2.05
C TYR A 132 14.99 -1.49 1.70
N GLY A 133 14.80 -0.22 1.36
CA GLY A 133 13.50 0.29 0.90
C GLY A 133 12.45 0.52 1.99
N MET A 134 12.79 0.30 3.26
CA MET A 134 11.94 0.67 4.40
C MET A 134 12.56 1.81 5.19
N ASN A 135 11.83 2.92 5.26
CA ASN A 135 12.27 4.14 5.93
C ASN A 135 11.32 4.45 7.07
N GLU A 136 11.69 4.08 8.29
CA GLU A 136 10.94 4.50 9.48
C GLU A 136 11.01 6.03 9.61
N ILE A 137 9.85 6.63 9.85
CA ILE A 137 9.68 8.06 10.13
C ILE A 137 8.85 8.19 11.41
N LYS A 138 8.87 9.36 12.03
CA LYS A 138 7.97 9.59 13.16
C LYS A 138 6.54 9.84 12.66
N ILE A 139 5.55 9.49 13.48
CA ILE A 139 4.15 9.72 13.14
C ILE A 139 3.83 11.21 12.95
N ASP A 140 4.49 12.11 13.68
CA ASP A 140 4.31 13.56 13.49
C ASP A 140 4.83 14.04 12.13
N GLU A 141 5.87 13.38 11.59
CA GLU A 141 6.38 13.66 10.24
C GLU A 141 5.41 13.15 9.18
N PHE A 142 4.88 11.94 9.36
CA PHE A 142 3.85 11.38 8.49
C PHE A 142 2.66 12.34 8.40
N GLU A 143 2.13 12.77 9.55
CA GLU A 143 0.99 13.70 9.62
C GLU A 143 1.28 15.03 8.92
N LYS A 144 2.47 15.61 9.12
CA LYS A 144 2.87 16.84 8.44
C LYS A 144 2.94 16.67 6.93
N LEU A 145 3.40 15.51 6.44
CA LEU A 145 3.46 15.20 5.01
C LEU A 145 2.05 15.11 4.42
N VAL A 146 1.19 14.26 4.97
CA VAL A 146 -0.15 14.01 4.42
C VAL A 146 -1.10 15.20 4.59
N ASN A 147 -0.93 16.02 5.63
CA ASN A 147 -1.76 17.21 5.85
C ASN A 147 -1.35 18.40 4.97
N ALA A 148 -0.14 18.36 4.37
CA ALA A 148 0.34 19.41 3.49
C ALA A 148 -0.04 19.20 2.02
N VAL A 149 -0.62 18.04 1.70
CA VAL A 149 -0.99 17.64 0.34
C VAL A 149 -2.44 17.17 0.29
N GLN A 150 -2.99 17.06 -0.92
CA GLN A 150 -4.30 16.48 -1.12
C GLN A 150 -4.16 14.95 -1.20
N CYS A 151 -4.81 14.26 -0.26
CA CYS A 151 -4.93 12.81 -0.26
C CYS A 151 -6.30 12.41 -0.79
N VAL A 152 -6.33 11.61 -1.85
CA VAL A 152 -7.56 11.09 -2.46
C VAL A 152 -7.62 9.59 -2.19
N PRO A 153 -8.73 9.04 -1.66
CA PRO A 153 -8.87 7.59 -1.52
C PRO A 153 -8.57 6.92 -2.87
N ALA A 154 -7.72 5.90 -2.87
CA ALA A 154 -7.50 5.12 -4.07
C ALA A 154 -8.82 4.43 -4.40
N GLU A 155 -9.33 4.61 -5.62
CA GLU A 155 -10.45 3.82 -6.09
C GLU A 155 -10.04 2.35 -5.95
N SER A 156 -10.87 1.55 -5.28
CA SER A 156 -10.63 0.12 -5.16
C SER A 156 -10.74 -0.50 -6.55
N ILE A 157 -9.63 -0.50 -7.29
CA ILE A 157 -9.47 -1.40 -8.41
C ILE A 157 -9.33 -2.76 -7.73
N ALA A 158 -10.45 -3.47 -7.61
CA ALA A 158 -10.39 -4.90 -7.41
C ALA A 158 -9.46 -5.40 -8.52
N SER A 159 -8.22 -5.73 -8.18
CA SER A 159 -7.28 -6.28 -9.14
C SER A 159 -7.94 -7.53 -9.69
N GLU A 160 -8.33 -7.46 -10.95
CA GLU A 160 -8.61 -8.66 -11.71
C GLU A 160 -7.34 -9.51 -11.65
N ASP A 161 -7.48 -10.72 -11.12
CA ASP A 161 -6.53 -11.82 -11.16
C ASP A 161 -5.35 -11.86 -10.15
N GLU A 162 -5.62 -11.87 -8.85
CA GLU A 162 -4.89 -12.78 -7.94
C GLU A 162 -5.84 -13.88 -7.46
N LYS A 163 -5.62 -15.12 -7.92
CA LYS A 163 -6.29 -16.30 -7.36
C LYS A 163 -5.80 -16.48 -5.92
N ILE A 164 -6.53 -15.91 -4.98
CA ILE A 164 -6.44 -16.25 -3.56
C ILE A 164 -6.61 -17.78 -3.43
N SER A 165 -5.67 -18.42 -2.73
CA SER A 165 -5.67 -19.88 -2.58
C SER A 165 -6.82 -20.33 -1.67
N GLU A 166 -7.27 -21.58 -1.81
CA GLU A 166 -8.33 -22.13 -0.95
C GLU A 166 -7.93 -22.17 0.54
N GLU A 167 -6.62 -22.20 0.81
CA GLU A 167 -6.04 -22.22 2.16
C GLU A 167 -6.13 -20.84 2.82
N GLU A 168 -5.93 -19.77 2.05
CA GLU A 168 -6.12 -18.40 2.51
C GLU A 168 -7.59 -18.15 2.83
N ILE A 169 -8.51 -18.61 1.97
CA ILE A 169 -9.97 -18.51 2.19
C ILE A 169 -10.37 -19.21 3.49
N LYS A 170 -9.85 -20.41 3.75
CA LYS A 170 -10.12 -21.17 4.97
C LYS A 170 -9.68 -20.42 6.23
N THR A 171 -8.51 -19.78 6.14
CA THR A 171 -7.95 -18.96 7.24
C THR A 171 -8.85 -17.74 7.54
N PHE A 172 -9.47 -17.12 6.53
CA PHE A 172 -10.41 -16.02 6.75
C PHE A 172 -11.72 -16.50 7.38
N VAL A 173 -12.25 -17.65 6.98
CA VAL A 173 -13.47 -18.21 7.59
C VAL A 173 -13.23 -18.60 9.05
N GLU A 174 -12.09 -19.21 9.37
CA GLU A 174 -11.71 -19.58 10.75
C GLU A 174 -11.57 -18.37 11.69
N LYS A 175 -11.27 -17.18 11.14
CA LYS A 175 -11.17 -15.91 11.89
C LYS A 175 -12.51 -15.17 12.04
N GLY A 176 -13.64 -15.80 11.66
CA GLY A 176 -14.98 -15.26 11.90
C GLY A 176 -15.52 -14.37 10.77
N PHE A 177 -14.89 -14.37 9.59
CA PHE A 177 -15.42 -13.69 8.42
C PHE A 177 -16.45 -14.57 7.70
N THR A 178 -17.56 -13.96 7.24
CA THR A 178 -18.54 -14.64 6.39
C THR A 178 -18.16 -14.47 4.92
N VAL A 179 -17.71 -15.55 4.29
CA VAL A 179 -17.40 -15.59 2.85
C VAL A 179 -18.63 -16.13 2.12
N SER A 180 -19.35 -15.26 1.40
CA SER A 180 -20.46 -15.66 0.52
C SER A 180 -19.98 -15.81 -0.92
N TYR A 181 -20.25 -16.96 -1.54
CA TYR A 181 -20.02 -17.23 -2.96
C TYR A 181 -21.36 -17.57 -3.63
N GLU A 182 -21.56 -17.11 -4.87
CA GLU A 182 -22.66 -17.59 -5.72
C GLU A 182 -22.14 -18.76 -6.57
N GLU A 183 -22.74 -19.93 -6.42
CA GLU A 183 -22.53 -21.08 -7.30
C GLU A 183 -23.50 -21.02 -8.47
N ASP A 184 -23.02 -20.53 -9.63
CA ASP A 184 -23.73 -20.68 -10.89
C ASP A 184 -23.70 -22.15 -11.34
N ASN A 185 -24.77 -22.89 -11.01
CA ASN A 185 -25.00 -24.25 -11.47
C ASN A 185 -25.56 -24.28 -12.90
N THR A 186 -24.72 -24.02 -13.90
CA THR A 186 -24.91 -24.54 -15.26
C THR A 186 -23.57 -24.90 -15.91
N THR A 187 -23.24 -26.18 -15.81
CA THR A 187 -22.35 -27.00 -16.68
C THR A 187 -21.17 -26.33 -17.38
N HIS A 188 -19.98 -26.62 -16.80
CA HIS A 188 -18.62 -26.63 -17.36
C HIS A 188 -17.94 -25.31 -17.77
N SER A 189 -17.36 -24.67 -16.72
CA SER A 189 -16.02 -24.01 -16.66
C SER A 189 -15.80 -22.76 -17.54
N LYS A 190 -15.59 -21.54 -17.01
CA LYS A 190 -14.67 -21.13 -15.94
C LYS A 190 -15.26 -19.96 -15.12
N ARG A 191 -15.22 -20.13 -13.79
CA ARG A 191 -15.79 -19.28 -12.73
C ARG A 191 -15.22 -17.85 -12.73
N LYS A 192 -16.10 -16.83 -12.76
CA LYS A 192 -15.77 -15.45 -12.37
C LYS A 192 -16.01 -15.29 -10.87
N LYS A 193 -15.03 -14.75 -10.15
CA LYS A 193 -15.12 -14.47 -8.70
C LYS A 193 -15.34 -12.97 -8.49
N GLN A 194 -16.41 -12.58 -7.80
CA GLN A 194 -16.58 -11.26 -7.21
C GLN A 194 -16.37 -11.34 -5.71
N LEU A 195 -15.67 -10.37 -5.13
CA LEU A 195 -15.43 -10.24 -3.70
C LEU A 195 -16.19 -9.02 -3.19
N ASN A 196 -17.19 -9.22 -2.31
CA ASN A 196 -17.85 -8.14 -1.59
C ASN A 196 -17.41 -8.20 -0.12
N LEU A 197 -16.70 -7.16 0.33
CA LEU A 197 -16.33 -6.98 1.74
C LEU A 197 -17.32 -5.98 2.34
N LEU A 198 -18.19 -6.43 3.26
CA LEU A 198 -19.20 -5.58 3.90
C LEU A 198 -18.96 -5.45 5.41
N GLN A 199 -18.68 -4.23 5.84
CA GLN A 199 -19.29 -3.49 6.98
C GLN A 199 -18.64 -2.09 6.97
N ASN A 200 -19.24 -0.96 6.56
CA ASN A 200 -20.62 -0.48 6.62
C ASN A 200 -20.99 0.26 5.31
N LYS A 201 -22.20 0.01 4.80
CA LYS A 201 -22.96 0.77 3.76
C LYS A 201 -22.14 1.52 2.69
N LEU A 202 -21.83 0.85 1.59
CA LEU A 202 -21.79 1.47 0.25
C LEU A 202 -22.23 0.42 -0.77
N THR A 203 -23.46 0.53 -1.24
CA THR A 203 -24.04 -0.30 -2.30
C THR A 203 -23.47 0.11 -3.65
N LEU A 204 -22.59 -0.71 -4.23
CA LEU A 204 -22.14 -0.61 -5.62
C LEU A 204 -23.16 -1.32 -6.54
N LYS A 205 -23.74 -0.59 -7.50
CA LYS A 205 -24.52 -1.15 -8.62
C LYS A 205 -23.66 -1.11 -9.88
N VAL A 206 -23.40 -2.26 -10.50
CA VAL A 206 -22.69 -2.36 -11.78
C VAL A 206 -23.70 -2.53 -12.92
N PHE A 207 -23.67 -1.63 -13.91
CA PHE A 207 -24.42 -1.75 -15.17
C PHE A 207 -23.60 -2.51 -16.22
N LYS A 208 -24.25 -3.43 -16.98
CA LYS A 208 -23.64 -4.14 -18.12
C LYS A 208 -23.56 -3.23 -19.35
N SER A 209 -22.36 -3.03 -19.90
CA SER A 209 -22.18 -2.66 -21.31
C SER A 209 -22.54 -3.88 -22.18
N LYS A 210 -23.44 -3.68 -23.14
CA LYS A 210 -23.73 -4.64 -24.22
C LYS A 210 -22.95 -4.21 -25.45
N ASP A 211 -21.86 -4.89 -25.75
CA ASP A 211 -21.28 -4.83 -27.10
C ASP A 211 -22.15 -5.66 -28.04
N LYS A 212 -22.75 -4.98 -29.01
CA LYS A 212 -23.41 -5.57 -30.17
C LYS A 212 -22.38 -5.70 -31.29
N LYS A 213 -22.17 -6.95 -31.69
CA LYS A 213 -21.77 -7.50 -33.00
C LYS A 213 -20.99 -6.61 -33.97
#